data_AF-A0ABD3BA91-F1
#
_entry.id   AF-A0ABD3BA91-F1
#
_cell.length_a   1.000
_cell.length_b   1.000
_cell.length_c   1.000
_cell.angle_alpha   90.00
_cell.angle_beta   90.00
_cell.angle_gamma   90.00
#
_symmetry.space_group_name_H-M   'P 1'
#
loop_
_entity.id
_entity.type
_entity.pdbx_description
1 polymer ?
#
loop_
_entity_poly.entity_id
_entity_poly.type
_entity_poly.pdbx_seq_one_letter_code
_entity_poly.pdbx_strand_id
1 'polypeptide(L)'
;MHKDFEEIESRLQRREPLILGNTVTQKQTLRFPGEIISDPIIDLDDSDCRIDPHKPHQVNEARIHAAGEASQRSTKEDWTEWMRHFSIELLKESPSPALRTCAKLAQLQPFVGRELFAAGFVSCWAQLSETCRKQLVRSLEMT
;
A
#
# COMPACT_ATOMS: atom_id res chain seq x y z
N MET A 1 10.07 17.25 20.70
CA MET A 1 10.21 16.39 19.51
C MET A 1 10.84 15.09 19.98
N HIS A 2 10.14 13.97 19.79
CA HIS A 2 10.50 12.67 20.35
C HIS A 2 11.71 12.09 19.59
N LYS A 3 12.81 11.81 20.30
CA LYS A 3 14.03 11.17 19.76
C LYS A 3 13.75 9.82 19.09
N ASP A 4 12.68 9.16 19.51
CA ASP A 4 12.26 7.86 18.98
C ASP A 4 11.87 7.94 17.50
N PHE A 5 11.41 9.11 17.03
CA PHE A 5 10.97 9.28 15.64
C PHE A 5 12.15 9.30 14.65
N GLU A 6 13.22 10.03 14.98
CA GLU A 6 14.45 10.06 14.15
C GLU A 6 15.13 8.69 14.10
N GLU A 7 15.07 7.93 15.19
CA GLU A 7 15.61 6.57 15.22
C GLU A 7 14.79 5.64 14.33
N ILE A 8 13.46 5.67 14.41
CA ILE A 8 12.58 4.88 13.54
C ILE A 8 12.79 5.23 12.07
N GLU A 9 12.93 6.51 11.73
CA GLU A 9 13.17 6.97 10.37
C GLU A 9 14.54 6.51 9.84
N SER A 10 15.58 6.58 10.68
CA SER A 10 16.92 6.10 10.35
C SER A 10 17.00 4.57 10.19
N ARG A 11 16.15 3.81 10.90
CA ARG A 11 16.03 2.35 10.78
C ARG A 11 15.25 1.95 9.53
N LEU A 12 14.19 2.70 9.20
CA LEU A 12 13.41 2.53 7.98
C LEU A 12 14.27 2.75 6.73
N GLN A 13 15.13 3.77 6.76
CA GLN A 13 16.08 4.06 5.67
C GLN A 13 17.19 3.00 5.53
N ARG A 14 17.51 2.28 6.62
CA ARG A 14 18.50 1.19 6.65
C ARG A 14 17.90 -0.21 6.41
N ARG A 15 16.58 -0.31 6.19
CA ARG A 15 15.85 -1.59 6.02
C ARG A 15 16.14 -2.61 7.14
N GLU A 16 16.39 -2.14 8.36
CA GLU A 16 16.59 -3.02 9.52
C GLU A 16 15.25 -3.31 10.23
N PRO A 17 15.00 -4.55 10.68
CA PRO A 17 13.75 -4.90 11.35
C PRO A 17 13.65 -4.24 12.73
N LEU A 18 12.56 -3.51 12.95
CA LEU A 18 12.22 -2.83 14.20
C LEU A 18 11.62 -3.81 15.24
N ILE A 19 12.37 -4.83 15.66
CA ILE A 19 11.96 -5.66 16.79
C ILE A 19 12.64 -5.11 18.05
N LEU A 20 11.98 -4.17 18.73
CA LEU A 20 12.30 -3.85 20.12
C LEU A 20 11.43 -4.71 21.03
N GLY A 21 12.09 -5.50 21.88
CA GLY A 21 11.57 -6.74 22.43
C GLY A 21 10.56 -6.61 23.56
N ASN A 22 9.70 -7.62 23.62
CA ASN A 22 9.14 -8.15 24.84
C ASN A 22 9.36 -9.67 24.85
N THR A 23 10.28 -10.10 25.71
CA THR A 23 10.58 -11.51 25.99
C THR A 23 9.36 -12.17 26.63
N VAL A 24 8.90 -13.28 26.05
CA VAL A 24 8.59 -14.57 26.70
C VAL A 24 7.56 -15.34 25.85
N THR A 25 8.01 -16.48 25.33
CA THR A 25 7.22 -17.60 24.79
C THR A 25 6.55 -17.43 23.42
N GLN A 26 7.32 -17.70 22.35
CA GLN A 26 6.91 -18.73 21.38
C GLN A 26 8.14 -19.29 20.65
N LYS A 27 8.72 -20.34 21.25
CA LYS A 27 9.53 -21.31 20.53
C LYS A 27 8.57 -22.07 19.61
N GLN A 28 8.51 -21.72 18.32
CA GLN A 28 8.22 -22.68 17.25
C GLN A 28 8.48 -22.04 15.89
N THR A 29 9.58 -22.52 15.28
CA THR A 29 9.77 -22.57 13.83
C THR A 29 10.27 -21.30 13.13
N LEU A 30 11.41 -20.79 13.59
CA LEU A 30 12.37 -20.14 12.70
C LEU A 30 13.18 -21.24 12.00
N ARG A 31 12.66 -21.78 10.89
CA ARG A 31 13.55 -22.26 9.83
C ARG A 31 13.72 -21.09 8.88
N PHE A 32 14.92 -20.52 8.88
CA PHE A 32 15.47 -19.94 7.67
C PHE A 32 15.60 -21.06 6.64
N PRO A 33 15.17 -20.83 5.39
CA PRO A 33 15.82 -21.49 4.28
C PRO A 33 16.46 -20.41 3.42
N GLY A 34 17.67 -20.03 3.82
CA GLY A 34 18.69 -19.77 2.82
C GLY A 34 19.19 -21.12 2.35
N GLU A 35 18.49 -21.73 1.40
CA GLU A 35 19.01 -22.87 0.64
C GLU A 35 18.38 -22.82 -0.75
N ILE A 36 19.27 -22.64 -1.72
CA ILE A 36 19.00 -22.68 -3.15
C ILE A 36 18.60 -24.11 -3.46
N ILE A 37 17.30 -24.39 -3.50
CA ILE A 37 16.79 -25.62 -4.12
C ILE A 37 16.58 -25.27 -5.59
N SER A 38 17.61 -25.55 -6.39
CA SER A 38 17.45 -25.67 -7.83
C SER A 38 16.71 -27.00 -8.09
N ASP A 39 15.41 -26.94 -8.34
CA ASP A 39 14.70 -28.09 -8.92
C ASP A 39 14.87 -28.07 -10.46
N PRO A 40 15.18 -29.21 -11.08
CA PRO A 40 15.45 -29.30 -12.51
C PRO A 40 14.14 -29.41 -13.33
N ILE A 41 14.06 -28.59 -14.38
CA ILE A 41 13.21 -28.73 -15.58
C ILE A 41 11.72 -28.39 -15.40
N ILE A 42 11.37 -27.13 -15.72
CA ILE A 42 10.28 -26.83 -16.67
C ILE A 42 10.78 -25.67 -17.56
N ASP A 43 11.25 -26.03 -18.76
CA ASP A 43 11.45 -25.09 -19.85
C ASP A 43 10.08 -24.63 -20.37
N LEU A 44 9.61 -23.47 -19.91
CA LEU A 44 8.55 -22.72 -20.57
C LEU A 44 8.92 -21.23 -20.54
N ASP A 45 9.45 -20.79 -21.68
CA ASP A 45 9.68 -19.42 -22.11
C ASP A 45 8.44 -18.54 -21.88
N ASP A 46 8.48 -17.61 -20.91
CA ASP A 46 7.76 -16.32 -20.98
C ASP A 46 8.28 -15.30 -19.94
N SER A 47 8.73 -14.15 -20.44
CA SER A 47 8.92 -12.83 -19.81
C SER A 47 9.55 -12.73 -18.40
N ASP A 48 10.81 -12.27 -18.40
CA ASP A 48 11.58 -11.63 -17.32
C ASP A 48 10.76 -11.06 -16.14
N CYS A 49 10.75 -11.78 -15.01
CA CYS A 49 10.19 -11.32 -13.73
C CYS A 49 11.28 -10.98 -12.70
N ARG A 50 12.37 -10.34 -13.12
CA ARG A 50 13.31 -9.73 -12.16
C ARG A 50 12.69 -8.45 -11.60
N ILE A 51 11.90 -8.58 -10.54
CA ILE A 51 11.44 -7.43 -9.75
C ILE A 51 12.67 -6.84 -9.06
N ASP A 52 13.23 -5.76 -9.60
CA ASP A 52 14.25 -4.96 -8.91
C ASP A 52 13.68 -4.46 -7.56
N PRO A 53 14.23 -4.89 -6.40
CA PRO A 53 13.72 -4.53 -5.08
C PRO A 53 13.96 -3.05 -4.70
N HIS A 54 14.38 -2.22 -5.66
CA HIS A 54 14.80 -0.84 -5.48
C HIS A 54 14.07 0.17 -6.36
N LYS A 55 13.20 -0.25 -7.30
CA LYS A 55 12.41 0.72 -8.07
C LYS A 55 11.08 0.98 -7.35
N PRO A 56 10.87 2.16 -6.75
CA PRO A 56 9.60 2.47 -6.11
C PRO A 56 8.48 2.43 -7.14
N HIS A 57 7.34 1.84 -6.75
CA HIS A 57 6.15 1.85 -7.60
C HIS A 57 5.69 3.30 -7.80
N GLN A 58 5.56 3.69 -9.07
CA GLN A 58 5.08 5.01 -9.44
C GLN A 58 3.55 5.02 -9.38
N VAL A 59 2.99 5.93 -8.59
CA VAL A 59 1.54 6.10 -8.43
C VAL A 59 0.93 6.49 -9.77
N ASN A 60 -0.11 5.77 -10.21
CA ASN A 60 -0.88 6.19 -11.37
C ASN A 60 -1.88 7.30 -10.98
N GLU A 61 -1.50 8.55 -11.23
CA GLU A 61 -2.31 9.73 -10.91
C GLU A 61 -3.71 9.69 -11.56
N ALA A 62 -3.81 9.14 -12.78
CA ALA A 62 -5.08 9.06 -13.50
C ALA A 62 -6.08 8.12 -12.80
N ARG A 63 -5.59 7.00 -12.24
CA ARG A 63 -6.43 6.07 -11.46
C ARG A 63 -6.88 6.68 -10.15
N ILE A 64 -5.96 7.35 -9.44
CA ILE A 64 -6.29 8.04 -8.18
C ILE A 64 -7.33 9.14 -8.42
N HIS A 65 -7.15 9.95 -9.46
CA HIS A 65 -8.11 10.98 -9.83
C HIS A 65 -9.49 10.39 -10.17
N ALA A 66 -9.54 9.37 -11.04
CA ALA A 66 -10.80 8.74 -11.43
C ALA A 66 -11.54 8.09 -10.25
N ALA A 67 -10.81 7.45 -9.34
CA ALA A 67 -11.39 6.82 -8.15
C ALA A 67 -11.83 7.84 -7.10
N GLY A 68 -11.15 8.99 -7.01
CA GLY A 68 -11.49 10.09 -6.09
C GLY A 68 -12.69 10.92 -6.52
N GLU A 69 -13.26 10.66 -7.70
CA GLU A 69 -14.43 11.39 -8.21
C GLU A 69 -15.71 11.01 -7.45
N ALA A 70 -16.26 11.97 -6.71
CA ALA A 70 -17.42 11.79 -5.85
C ALA A 70 -18.69 12.50 -6.36
N SER A 71 -18.64 13.20 -7.50
CA SER A 71 -19.73 14.04 -8.03
C SER A 71 -21.09 13.35 -8.25
N GLN A 72 -21.17 12.01 -8.24
CA GLN A 72 -22.40 11.25 -8.51
C GLN A 72 -22.90 10.43 -7.30
N ARG A 73 -22.47 10.75 -6.07
CA ARG A 73 -22.92 10.02 -4.86
C ARG A 73 -24.10 10.72 -4.22
N SER A 74 -25.26 10.05 -4.17
CA SER A 74 -26.52 10.66 -3.72
C SER A 74 -27.12 9.99 -2.47
N THR A 75 -26.78 8.72 -2.24
CA THR A 75 -27.25 7.93 -1.10
C THR A 75 -26.09 7.57 -0.16
N LYS A 76 -26.41 7.19 1.08
CA LYS A 76 -25.41 6.74 2.06
C LYS A 76 -24.68 5.49 1.57
N GLU A 77 -25.38 4.63 0.86
CA GLU A 77 -24.87 3.41 0.27
C GLU A 77 -23.87 3.73 -0.85
N ASP A 78 -24.17 4.72 -1.72
CA ASP A 78 -23.25 5.21 -2.75
C ASP A 78 -21.95 5.75 -2.14
N TRP A 79 -22.06 6.51 -1.05
CA TRP A 79 -20.92 7.04 -0.32
C TRP A 79 -20.03 5.95 0.28
N THR A 80 -20.67 4.93 0.85
CA THR A 80 -19.97 3.79 1.43
C THR A 80 -19.23 3.00 0.36
N GLU A 81 -19.88 2.75 -0.77
CA GLU A 81 -19.30 2.03 -1.90
C GLU A 81 -18.17 2.83 -2.57
N TRP A 82 -18.35 4.14 -2.72
CA TRP A 82 -17.29 5.02 -3.22
C TRP A 82 -16.05 5.01 -2.33
N MET A 83 -16.21 5.19 -1.01
CA MET A 83 -15.09 5.11 -0.06
C MET A 83 -14.38 3.75 -0.13
N ARG A 84 -15.15 2.67 -0.25
CA ARG A 84 -14.59 1.32 -0.40
C ARG A 84 -13.75 1.21 -1.68
N HIS A 85 -14.27 1.66 -2.80
CA HIS A 85 -13.58 1.63 -4.10
C HIS A 85 -12.32 2.50 -4.08
N PHE A 86 -12.44 3.74 -3.59
CA PHE A 86 -11.33 4.67 -3.51
C PHE A 86 -10.20 4.15 -2.61
N SER A 87 -10.55 3.56 -1.46
CA SER A 87 -9.58 2.91 -0.58
C SER A 87 -8.80 1.81 -1.31
N ILE A 88 -9.47 0.97 -2.11
CA ILE A 88 -8.82 -0.12 -2.84
C ILE A 88 -7.87 0.41 -3.91
N GLU A 89 -8.27 1.44 -4.67
CA GLU A 89 -7.39 2.03 -5.69
C GLU A 89 -6.18 2.70 -5.04
N LEU A 90 -6.35 3.41 -3.91
CA LEU A 90 -5.22 3.94 -3.13
C LEU A 90 -4.26 2.83 -2.68
N LEU A 91 -4.77 1.69 -2.24
CA LEU A 91 -3.92 0.57 -1.83
C LEU A 91 -3.15 -0.02 -3.01
N LYS A 92 -3.79 -0.16 -4.18
CA LYS A 92 -3.13 -0.68 -5.40
C LYS A 92 -2.02 0.22 -5.91
N GLU A 93 -2.26 1.53 -5.91
CA GLU A 93 -1.35 2.54 -6.45
C GLU A 93 -0.30 3.00 -5.42
N SER A 94 -0.34 2.45 -4.20
CA SER A 94 0.57 2.85 -3.13
C SER A 94 2.03 2.51 -3.44
N PRO A 95 3.00 3.40 -3.19
CA PRO A 95 4.43 3.06 -3.25
C PRO A 95 4.81 1.95 -2.27
N SER A 96 4.09 1.84 -1.15
CA SER A 96 4.35 0.86 -0.11
C SER A 96 3.96 -0.55 -0.58
N PRO A 97 4.92 -1.49 -0.68
CA PRO A 97 4.63 -2.87 -1.09
C PRO A 97 3.61 -3.56 -0.16
N ALA A 98 3.68 -3.29 1.15
CA ALA A 98 2.76 -3.87 2.12
C ALA A 98 1.31 -3.44 1.87
N LEU A 99 1.08 -2.15 1.59
CA LEU A 99 -0.25 -1.63 1.29
C LEU A 99 -0.82 -2.23 -0.01
N ARG A 100 0.03 -2.42 -1.04
CA ARG A 100 -0.39 -3.08 -2.29
C ARG A 100 -0.84 -4.52 -2.06
N THR A 101 -0.12 -5.29 -1.25
CA THR A 101 -0.51 -6.67 -0.90
C THR A 101 -1.87 -6.70 -0.18
N CYS A 102 -2.18 -5.68 0.63
CA CYS A 102 -3.47 -5.56 1.32
C CYS A 102 -4.64 -5.21 0.38
N ALA A 103 -4.40 -4.74 -0.84
CA ALA A 103 -5.48 -4.32 -1.75
C ALA A 103 -6.46 -5.46 -2.10
N LYS A 104 -5.96 -6.70 -2.24
CA LYS A 104 -6.83 -7.86 -2.48
C LYS A 104 -7.64 -8.22 -1.24
N LEU A 105 -7.03 -8.11 -0.06
CA LEU A 105 -7.71 -8.33 1.21
C LEU A 105 -8.81 -7.29 1.45
N ALA A 106 -8.56 -6.03 1.13
CA ALA A 106 -9.55 -4.95 1.21
C ALA A 106 -10.76 -5.14 0.27
N GLN A 107 -10.57 -5.81 -0.88
CA GLN A 107 -11.69 -6.20 -1.75
C GLN A 107 -12.60 -7.25 -1.10
N LEU A 108 -11.99 -8.20 -0.39
CA LEU A 108 -12.73 -9.29 0.27
C LEU A 108 -13.33 -8.86 1.60
N GLN A 109 -12.67 -7.93 2.29
CA GLN A 109 -12.98 -7.49 3.65
C GLN A 109 -13.04 -5.96 3.70
N PRO A 110 -14.23 -5.36 3.54
CA PRO A 110 -14.38 -3.89 3.46
C PRO A 110 -13.81 -3.14 4.68
N PHE A 111 -13.80 -3.76 5.87
CA PHE A 111 -13.23 -3.15 7.07
C PHE A 111 -11.72 -2.87 6.92
N VAL A 112 -10.97 -3.75 6.23
CA VAL A 112 -9.53 -3.58 6.01
C VAL A 112 -9.26 -2.35 5.16
N GLY A 113 -10.06 -2.14 4.11
CA GLY A 113 -9.96 -0.94 3.27
C GLY A 113 -10.16 0.34 4.07
N ARG A 114 -11.13 0.34 5.00
CA ARG A 114 -11.39 1.48 5.89
C ARG A 114 -10.23 1.74 6.85
N GLU A 115 -9.69 0.71 7.49
CA GLU A 115 -8.57 0.86 8.44
C GLU A 115 -7.28 1.33 7.75
N LEU A 116 -7.05 0.90 6.51
CA LEU A 116 -5.85 1.25 5.74
C LEU A 116 -6.01 2.50 4.88
N PHE A 117 -7.21 3.08 4.81
CA PHE A 117 -7.50 4.24 3.95
C PHE A 117 -6.52 5.39 4.20
N ALA A 118 -6.34 5.81 5.45
CA ALA A 118 -5.47 6.93 5.78
C ALA A 118 -4.01 6.67 5.39
N ALA A 119 -3.53 5.44 5.62
CA ALA A 119 -2.19 5.03 5.24
C ALA A 119 -2.02 4.99 3.71
N GLY A 120 -2.99 4.43 2.98
CA GLY A 120 -3.03 4.43 1.52
C GLY A 120 -3.06 5.85 0.94
N PHE A 121 -3.90 6.71 1.50
CA PHE A 121 -4.04 8.10 1.09
C PHE A 121 -2.72 8.86 1.24
N VAL A 122 -2.12 8.89 2.42
CA VAL A 122 -0.86 9.63 2.68
C VAL A 122 0.28 9.10 1.80
N SER A 123 0.35 7.77 1.66
CA SER A 123 1.38 7.09 0.85
C SER A 123 1.31 7.50 -0.63
N CYS A 124 0.11 7.56 -1.21
CA CYS A 124 -0.08 8.03 -2.58
C CYS A 124 0.09 9.56 -2.68
N TRP A 125 -0.49 10.31 -1.73
CA TRP A 125 -0.53 11.76 -1.74
C TRP A 125 0.84 12.42 -1.82
N ALA A 126 1.83 11.86 -1.14
CA ALA A 126 3.22 12.35 -1.16
C ALA A 126 3.86 12.29 -2.57
N GLN A 127 3.35 11.44 -3.45
CA GLN A 127 3.87 11.26 -4.81
C GLN A 127 3.01 11.91 -5.90
N LEU A 128 1.84 12.44 -5.56
CA LEU A 128 0.97 13.12 -6.53
C LEU A 128 1.51 14.51 -6.88
N SER A 129 1.47 14.84 -8.18
CA SER A 129 1.69 16.19 -8.67
C SER A 129 0.78 17.22 -7.97
N GLU A 130 1.22 18.47 -7.89
CA GLU A 130 0.42 19.54 -7.28
C GLU A 130 -0.92 19.75 -8.02
N THR A 131 -0.92 19.60 -9.34
CA THR A 131 -2.13 19.66 -10.17
C THR A 131 -3.12 18.56 -9.78
N CYS A 132 -2.65 17.31 -9.70
CA CYS A 132 -3.50 16.17 -9.32
C CYS A 132 -4.05 16.34 -7.90
N ARG A 133 -3.21 16.77 -6.94
CA ARG A 133 -3.67 17.06 -5.56
C ARG A 133 -4.77 18.11 -5.53
N LYS A 134 -4.62 19.23 -6.25
CA LYS A 134 -5.65 20.28 -6.33
C LYS A 134 -6.95 19.77 -6.94
N GLN A 135 -6.88 18.96 -7.99
CA GLN A 135 -8.07 18.35 -8.60
C GLN A 135 -8.76 17.40 -7.64
N LEU A 136 -8.00 16.54 -6.97
CA LEU A 136 -8.53 15.60 -5.98
C LEU A 136 -9.21 16.32 -4.81
N VAL A 137 -8.61 17.40 -4.27
CA VAL A 137 -9.27 18.22 -3.24
C VAL A 137 -10.61 18.77 -3.75
N ARG A 138 -10.65 19.34 -4.96
CA ARG A 138 -11.88 19.89 -5.52
C ARG A 138 -12.97 18.84 -5.67
N SER A 139 -12.63 17.65 -6.17
CA SER A 139 -13.60 16.54 -6.31
C SER A 139 -14.14 16.06 -4.95
N LEU A 140 -13.35 16.20 -3.88
CA LEU A 140 -13.75 15.83 -2.50
C LEU A 140 -14.52 16.94 -1.78
N GLU A 141 -14.27 18.21 -2.09
CA GLU A 141 -14.97 19.38 -1.52
C GLU A 141 -16.34 19.63 -2.16
N MET A 142 -16.55 19.18 -3.41
CA MET A 142 -17.78 19.42 -4.19
C MET A 142 -18.96 18.51 -3.80
N THR A 143 -18.93 17.90 -2.62
CA THR A 143 -19.93 16.95 -2.12
C THR A 143 -20.41 17.27 -0.72
#